data_AF-A0A920BK73-F1
#
_entry.id   AF-A0A920BK73-F1
#
_cell.length_a   1.000
_cell.length_b   1.000
_cell.length_c   1.000
_cell.angle_alpha   90.00
_cell.angle_beta   90.00
_cell.angle_gamma   90.00
#
_symmetry.space_group_name_H-M   'P 1'
#
loop_
_entity.id
_entity.type
_entity.pdbx_description
1 polymer ?
#
loop_
_entity_poly.entity_id
_entity_poly.type
_entity_poly.pdbx_seq_one_letter_code
_entity_poly.pdbx_strand_id
1 'polypeptide(L)' 'MPRRDGMERADLLEANGGIFGPQGKAIAENANENIKVLVVGNPANTNALIAQSSASGSTQDSSPL' A
#
# COMPACT_ATOMS: atom_id res chain seq x y z
N MET A 1 0.20 -5.66 -9.94
CA MET A 1 0.19 -6.56 -11.12
C MET A 1 0.98 -5.93 -12.26
N PRO A 2 1.57 -6.73 -13.17
CA PRO A 2 2.19 -6.21 -14.39
C PRO A 2 1.17 -5.51 -15.27
N ARG A 3 1.58 -4.40 -15.90
CA ARG A 3 0.76 -3.75 -16.95
C ARG A 3 0.61 -4.71 -18.13
N ARG A 4 -0.59 -4.79 -18.67
CA ARG A 4 -0.89 -5.58 -19.88
C ARG A 4 -1.07 -4.66 -21.08
N ASP A 5 -0.96 -5.25 -22.26
CA ASP A 5 -1.15 -4.51 -23.51
C ASP A 5 -2.58 -3.98 -23.60
N GLY A 6 -2.74 -2.75 -24.09
CA GLY A 6 -4.04 -2.05 -24.13
C GLY A 6 -4.55 -1.50 -22.79
N MET A 7 -3.83 -1.71 -21.68
CA MET A 7 -4.22 -1.18 -20.37
C MET A 7 -3.83 0.30 -20.24
N GLU A 8 -4.78 1.16 -19.84
CA GLU A 8 -4.47 2.55 -19.51
C GLU A 8 -3.73 2.66 -18.18
N ARG A 9 -3.06 3.79 -17.95
CA ARG A 9 -2.36 4.02 -16.67
C ARG A 9 -3.33 3.97 -15.49
N ALA A 10 -4.55 4.49 -15.66
CA ALA A 10 -5.56 4.51 -14.61
C ALA A 10 -5.96 3.08 -14.19
N ASP A 11 -6.23 2.19 -15.15
CA ASP A 11 -6.58 0.79 -14.89
C ASP A 11 -5.48 0.06 -14.09
N LEU A 12 -4.21 0.30 -14.45
CA LEU A 12 -3.07 -0.27 -13.73
C LEU A 12 -3.02 0.21 -12.27
N LEU A 13 -3.27 1.51 -12.05
CA LEU A 13 -3.25 2.10 -10.71
C LEU A 13 -4.44 1.61 -9.87
N GLU A 14 -5.62 1.49 -10.46
CA GLU A 14 -6.81 0.95 -9.80
C GLU A 14 -6.59 -0.51 -9.39
N ALA A 15 -6.09 -1.33 -10.30
CA ALA A 15 -5.85 -2.74 -10.02
C ALA A 15 -4.73 -2.94 -8.98
N ASN A 16 -3.69 -2.10 -8.99
CA ASN A 16 -2.70 -2.07 -7.92
C ASN A 16 -3.28 -1.57 -6.59
N GLY A 17 -4.20 -0.60 -6.62
CA GLY A 17 -4.96 -0.15 -5.45
C GLY A 17 -5.69 -1.28 -4.75
N GLY A 18 -6.36 -2.14 -5.52
CA GLY A 18 -7.03 -3.35 -5.02
C GLY A 18 -6.08 -4.40 -4.40
N ILE A 19 -4.78 -4.33 -4.66
CA ILE A 19 -3.77 -5.25 -4.09
C ILE A 19 -3.12 -4.62 -2.86
N PHE A 20 -2.58 -3.42 -2.99
CA PHE A 20 -1.76 -2.79 -1.95
C PHE A 20 -2.61 -2.18 -0.82
N GLY A 21 -3.87 -1.84 -1.08
CA GLY A 21 -4.78 -1.34 -0.04
C GLY A 21 -5.07 -2.38 1.04
N PRO A 22 -5.63 -3.56 0.69
CA PRO A 22 -5.86 -4.65 1.65
C PRO A 22 -4.57 -5.15 2.32
N GLN A 23 -3.45 -5.20 1.58
CA GLN A 23 -2.16 -5.57 2.17
C GLN A 23 -1.69 -4.56 3.22
N GLY A 24 -1.85 -3.25 2.97
CA GLY A 24 -1.55 -2.20 3.94
C GLY A 24 -2.31 -2.39 5.25
N LYS A 25 -3.62 -2.66 5.18
CA LYS A 25 -4.46 -2.95 6.36
C LYS A 25 -3.99 -4.21 7.10
N ALA A 26 -3.75 -5.29 6.37
CA ALA A 26 -3.32 -6.55 6.97
C ALA A 26 -1.97 -6.43 7.67
N ILE A 27 -1.03 -5.66 7.11
CA ILE A 27 0.25 -5.34 7.76
C ILE A 27 0.00 -4.58 9.06
N ALA A 28 -0.85 -3.55 9.05
CA ALA A 28 -1.14 -2.75 10.23
C ALA A 28 -1.79 -3.55 11.38
N GLU A 29 -2.62 -4.56 11.05
CA GLU A 29 -3.31 -5.40 12.03
C GLU A 29 -2.44 -6.52 12.62
N ASN A 30 -1.44 -7.02 11.88
CA ASN A 30 -0.78 -8.29 12.21
C ASN A 30 0.75 -8.21 12.32
N ALA A 31 1.37 -7.20 11.72
CA ALA A 31 2.81 -7.07 11.73
C ALA A 31 3.32 -6.48 13.04
N ASN A 32 4.63 -6.65 13.28
CA ASN A 32 5.29 -5.94 14.36
C ASN A 32 5.15 -4.41 14.16
N GLU A 33 4.88 -3.67 15.23
CA GLU A 33 4.73 -2.20 15.20
C GLU A 33 5.93 -1.48 14.57
N ASN A 34 7.14 -2.06 14.66
CA ASN A 34 8.38 -1.52 14.12
C ASN A 34 8.82 -2.18 12.79
N ILE A 35 7.92 -2.85 12.09
CA ILE A 35 8.24 -3.50 10.81
C ILE A 35 8.70 -2.47 9.77
N LYS A 36 9.68 -2.85 8.96
CA LYS A 36 10.10 -2.09 7.77
C LYS A 36 9.59 -2.78 6.53
N VAL A 37 8.84 -2.05 5.69
CA VAL A 37 8.25 -2.57 4.46
C VAL A 37 9.00 -2.02 3.25
N LEU A 38 9.36 -2.90 2.32
CA LEU A 38 9.95 -2.55 1.03
C LEU A 38 9.02 -3.02 -0.09
N VAL A 39 8.60 -2.11 -0.96
CA VAL A 39 7.79 -2.43 -2.13
C VAL A 39 8.68 -2.56 -3.37
N VAL A 40 8.63 -3.72 -4.00
CA VAL A 40 9.37 -4.02 -5.24
C VAL A 40 8.48 -4.04 -6.48
N GLY A 41 7.16 -4.14 -6.30
CA GLY A 41 6.20 -4.20 -7.40
C GLY A 41 5.97 -2.82 -8.01
N ASN A 42 6.17 -2.68 -9.32
CA ASN A 42 6.00 -1.39 -9.99
C ASN A 42 4.52 -1.01 -10.20
N PRO A 43 4.18 0.30 -10.17
CA PRO A 43 5.05 1.44 -9.83
C PRO A 43 5.31 1.51 -8.31
N ALA A 44 6.56 1.27 -7.90
CA ALA A 44 6.89 0.95 -6.51
C ALA A 44 6.54 2.07 -5.53
N ASN A 45 6.85 3.31 -5.87
CA ASN A 45 6.59 4.48 -5.03
C ASN A 45 5.08 4.68 -4.80
N THR A 46 4.26 4.52 -5.83
CA THR A 46 2.80 4.67 -5.70
C THR A 46 2.18 3.52 -4.91
N ASN A 47 2.66 2.30 -5.14
CA ASN A 47 2.21 1.13 -4.40
C ASN A 47 2.58 1.22 -2.90
N ALA A 48 3.77 1.73 -2.59
CA ALA A 48 4.18 2.02 -1.22
C ALA A 48 3.28 3.06 -0.55
N LEU A 49 2.94 4.14 -1.27
CA LEU A 49 2.02 5.16 -0.77
C LEU A 49 0.62 4.58 -0.49
N ILE A 50 0.06 3.79 -1.41
CA ILE A 50 -1.26 3.15 -1.23
C ILE A 50 -1.27 2.27 0.02
N ALA A 51 -0.24 1.43 0.20
CA ALA A 51 -0.12 0.55 1.34
C ALA A 51 -0.02 1.35 2.65
N GLN A 52 0.83 2.39 2.69
CA GLN A 52 0.99 3.25 3.86
C GLN A 52 -0.32 3.99 4.21
N SER A 53 -0.99 4.61 3.23
CA SER A 53 -2.25 5.32 3.44
C SER A 53 -3.39 4.41 3.90
N SER A 54 -3.32 3.12 3.56
CA SER A 54 -4.31 2.13 4.01
C SER A 54 -3.99 1.58 5.41
N ALA A 55 -2.74 1.67 5.85
CA ALA A 55 -2.29 1.27 7.18
C ALA A 55 -2.56 2.35 8.25
N SER A 56 -2.62 3.63 7.87
CA SER A 56 -2.86 4.75 8.81
C SER A 56 -4.30 4.84 9.35
N GLY A 57 -5.20 3.94 8.93
CA GLY A 57 -6.56 3.85 9.48
C GLY A 57 -6.64 3.18 10.87
N SER A 58 -5.60 2.47 11.32
CA SER A 58 -5.63 1.69 12.57
C SER A 58 -4.75 2.23 13.71
N THR A 59 -3.91 3.24 13.46
CA THR A 59 -3.06 3.84 14.49
C THR A 59 -2.94 5.35 14.24
N GLN A 60 -3.91 6.14 14.71
CA GLN A 60 -3.56 7.49 15.14
C GLN A 60 -2.82 7.34 16.46
N ASP A 61 -1.49 7.29 16.41
CA ASP A 61 -0.70 7.58 17.59
C ASP A 61 -0.96 9.05 17.93
N SER A 62 -1.77 9.25 18.98
CA SER A 62 -2.16 10.53 19.52
C SER A 62 -1.15 11.07 20.53
N SER A 63 0.05 10.50 20.61
CA SER A 63 1.09 10.96 21.52
C SER A 63 1.69 12.29 21.02
N PRO A 64 1.54 13.40 21.76
CA PRO A 64 2.26 14.63 21.44
C PRO A 64 3.75 14.43 21.72
N LEU A 65 4.57 15.03 20.86
CA LEU A 65 6.02 15.20 21.06
C LEU A 65 6.36 15.81 22.42
#